data_AF-A0A0Q2LYT6-F1
#
_entry.id   AF-A0A0Q2LYT6-F1
#
_cell.length_a   1.000
_cell.length_b   1.000
_cell.length_c   1.000
_cell.angle_alpha   90.00
_cell.angle_beta   90.00
_cell.angle_gamma   90.00
#
_symmetry.space_group_name_H-M   'P 1'
#
loop_
_entity.id
_entity.type
_entity.pdbx_description
1 polymer ?
#
loop_
_entity_poly.entity_id
_entity_poly.type
_entity_poly.pdbx_seq_one_letter_code
_entity_poly.pdbx_strand_id
1 'polypeptide(L)' 'MSHGKPGREHKGDRMLLQSRPVREVWDAVHALAAEAGTSVSQYVADLLAEHVGRPDLIRELNKEVLPLAM' A
#
# COMPACT_ATOMS: atom_id res chain seq x y z
N MET A 1 11.46 8.50 32.68
CA MET A 1 10.34 8.98 31.83
C MET A 1 10.55 8.42 30.43
N SER A 2 9.96 7.26 30.15
CA SER A 2 10.08 6.56 28.87
C SER A 2 9.10 7.17 27.88
N HIS A 3 9.60 7.75 26.78
CA HIS A 3 8.76 8.24 25.69
C HIS A 3 8.23 7.01 24.94
N GLY A 4 6.95 6.70 25.12
CA GLY A 4 6.26 5.66 24.35
C GLY A 4 6.40 5.96 22.86
N LYS A 5 6.70 4.93 22.06
CA LYS A 5 6.82 5.05 20.60
C LYS A 5 5.58 5.74 20.04
N PRO A 6 5.71 6.74 19.14
CA PRO A 6 4.56 7.39 18.53
C PRO A 6 3.67 6.32 17.88
N GLY A 7 2.36 6.41 18.12
CA GLY A 7 1.38 5.52 17.52
C GLY A 7 1.50 5.56 15.98
N ARG A 8 1.31 4.42 15.32
CA ARG A 8 1.32 4.36 13.85
C ARG A 8 0.30 5.37 13.30
N GLU A 9 0.72 6.15 12.30
CA GLU A 9 -0.14 7.11 11.63
C GLU A 9 -1.42 6.43 11.12
N HIS A 10 -2.56 6.98 11.50
CA HIS A 10 -3.86 6.47 11.08
C HIS A 10 -4.03 6.69 9.57
N LYS A 11 -4.13 5.60 8.81
CA LYS A 11 -4.15 5.66 7.34
C LYS A 11 -5.54 6.03 6.74
N GLY A 12 -6.36 6.75 7.50
CA GLY A 12 -7.72 7.15 7.13
C GLY A 12 -8.77 6.08 7.47
N ASP A 13 -10.03 6.38 7.15
CA ASP A 13 -11.16 5.46 7.33
C ASP A 13 -11.00 4.27 6.37
N ARG A 14 -10.79 3.07 6.91
CA ARG A 14 -10.48 1.85 6.13
C ARG A 14 -11.27 0.67 6.64
N MET A 15 -11.82 -0.10 5.71
CA MET A 15 -12.45 -1.39 5.99
C MET A 15 -11.44 -2.53 5.83
N LEU A 16 -11.56 -3.57 6.67
CA LEU A 16 -10.81 -4.80 6.48
C LEU A 16 -11.40 -5.58 5.29
N LEU A 17 -10.58 -5.82 4.28
CA LEU A 17 -10.90 -6.74 3.19
C LEU A 17 -10.11 -8.04 3.38
N GLN A 18 -10.82 -9.16 3.53
CA GLN A 18 -10.20 -10.49 3.58
C GLN A 18 -10.59 -11.27 2.33
N SER A 19 -9.58 -11.82 1.65
CA SER A 19 -9.76 -12.70 0.49
C SER A 19 -8.97 -14.00 0.67
N ARG A 20 -9.27 -15.00 -0.15
CA ARG A 20 -8.58 -16.30 -0.20
C ARG A 20 -8.04 -16.55 -1.61
N PRO A 21 -7.03 -15.79 -2.06
CA PRO A 21 -6.42 -16.03 -3.36
C PRO A 21 -5.73 -17.40 -3.37
N VAL A 22 -5.59 -17.99 -4.57
CA VAL A 22 -4.74 -19.16 -4.76
C VAL A 22 -3.29 -18.81 -4.39
N ARG A 23 -2.50 -19.82 -3.98
CA ARG A 23 -1.13 -19.62 -3.47
C ARG A 23 -0.25 -18.85 -4.45
N GLU A 24 -0.29 -19.21 -5.73
CA GLU A 24 0.54 -18.57 -6.77
C GLU A 24 0.25 -17.07 -6.89
N VAL A 25 -1.01 -16.66 -6.75
CA VAL A 25 -1.40 -15.24 -6.75
C VAL A 25 -0.89 -14.54 -5.48
N TRP A 26 -0.96 -15.20 -4.33
CA TRP A 26 -0.42 -14.65 -3.09
C TRP A 26 1.08 -14.38 -3.19
N ASP A 27 1.84 -15.35 -3.69
CA ASP A 27 3.29 -15.25 -3.84
C ASP A 27 3.68 -14.15 -4.86
N ALA A 28 2.97 -14.08 -5.99
CA ALA A 28 3.17 -13.03 -6.99
C ALA A 28 2.90 -11.63 -6.41
N VAL A 29 1.81 -11.46 -5.65
CA VAL A 29 1.50 -10.17 -4.99
C VAL A 29 2.58 -9.79 -3.97
N HIS A 30 3.18 -10.75 -3.26
CA HIS A 30 4.27 -10.47 -2.32
C HIS A 30 5.54 -10.01 -3.02
N ALA A 31 5.89 -10.66 -4.15
CA ALA A 31 7.03 -10.25 -4.96
C ALA A 31 6.83 -8.82 -5.48
N LEU A 32 5.69 -8.55 -6.10
CA LEU A 32 5.38 -7.24 -6.66
C LEU A 32 5.33 -6.12 -5.61
N ALA A 33 4.78 -6.40 -4.42
CA ALA A 33 4.78 -5.44 -3.32
C ALA A 33 6.20 -5.12 -2.83
N ALA A 34 7.07 -6.14 -2.77
CA ALA A 34 8.47 -5.98 -2.41
C ALA A 34 9.24 -5.18 -3.47
N GLU A 35 9.01 -5.44 -4.76
CA GLU A 35 9.58 -4.68 -5.89
C GLU A 35 9.13 -3.21 -5.86
N ALA A 36 7.87 -2.97 -5.49
CA ALA A 36 7.32 -1.63 -5.30
C ALA A 36 7.74 -0.97 -3.96
N GLY A 37 8.52 -1.65 -3.12
CA GLY A 37 9.00 -1.12 -1.84
C GLY A 37 7.91 -0.83 -0.81
N THR A 38 6.75 -1.49 -0.92
CA THR A 38 5.57 -1.26 -0.06
C THR A 38 5.12 -2.54 0.66
N SER A 39 4.30 -2.38 1.70
CA SER A 39 3.63 -3.52 2.32
C SER A 39 2.56 -4.11 1.41
N VAL A 40 2.37 -5.43 1.42
CA VAL A 40 1.33 -6.12 0.64
C VAL A 40 -0.07 -5.54 0.87
N SER A 41 -0.43 -5.22 2.12
CA SER A 41 -1.72 -4.59 2.41
C SER A 41 -1.91 -3.24 1.74
N GLN A 42 -0.85 -2.43 1.64
CA GLN A 42 -0.92 -1.13 0.98
C GLN A 42 -0.88 -1.30 -0.55
N TYR A 43 -0.06 -2.20 -1.07
CA TYR A 43 -0.03 -2.58 -2.48
C TYR A 43 -1.42 -2.98 -2.99
N VAL A 44 -2.09 -3.90 -2.30
CA VAL A 44 -3.44 -4.34 -2.67
C VAL A 44 -4.47 -3.22 -2.53
N ALA A 45 -4.37 -2.37 -1.50
CA ALA A 45 -5.28 -1.24 -1.34
C ALA A 45 -5.15 -0.23 -2.49
N ASP A 46 -3.92 0.06 -2.91
CA ASP A 46 -3.64 0.97 -4.02
C ASP A 46 -4.07 0.36 -5.36
N LEU A 47 -3.84 -0.94 -5.61
CA LEU A 47 -4.36 -1.64 -6.78
C LEU A 47 -5.90 -1.60 -6.83
N LEU A 48 -6.58 -1.76 -5.70
CA LEU A 48 -8.03 -1.65 -5.64
C LEU A 48 -8.50 -0.23 -5.96
N ALA A 49 -7.81 0.78 -5.44
CA ALA A 49 -8.09 2.19 -5.75
C ALA A 49 -7.94 2.47 -7.26
N GLU A 50 -6.85 2.00 -7.86
CA GLU A 50 -6.65 2.10 -9.31
C GLU A 50 -7.74 1.36 -10.11
N HIS A 51 -8.03 0.12 -9.73
CA HIS A 51 -9.00 -0.74 -10.42
C HIS A 51 -10.41 -0.15 -10.46
N VAL A 52 -10.82 0.58 -9.42
CA VAL A 52 -12.13 1.25 -9.36
C VAL A 52 -12.10 2.70 -9.89
N GLY A 53 -11.00 3.13 -10.51
CA GLY A 53 -10.88 4.47 -11.10
C GLY A 53 -10.71 5.59 -10.07
N ARG A 54 -10.06 5.31 -8.93
CA ARG A 54 -9.76 6.27 -7.85
C ARG A 54 -8.25 6.43 -7.62
N PRO A 55 -7.48 6.86 -8.64
CA PRO A 55 -6.03 7.03 -8.51
C PRO A 55 -5.65 8.11 -7.47
N ASP A 56 -6.56 9.02 -7.15
CA ASP A 56 -6.40 10.04 -6.10
C ASP A 56 -6.24 9.44 -4.68
N LEU A 57 -6.65 8.18 -4.49
CA LEU A 57 -6.53 7.46 -3.21
C LEU A 57 -5.26 6.60 -3.10
N ILE A 58 -4.50 6.46 -4.19
CA ILE A 58 -3.25 5.69 -4.22
C ILE A 58 -2.22 6.38 -3.34
N ARG A 59 -1.54 5.61 -2.48
CA ARG A 59 -0.57 6.16 -1.53
C ARG A 59 0.88 5.86 -1.84
N GLU A 60 1.21 4.72 -2.41
CA GLU A 60 2.60 4.27 -2.54
C GLU A 60 2.90 3.78 -3.96
N LEU A 61 1.92 3.17 -4.64
CA LEU A 61 2.03 2.83 -6.06
C LEU A 61 2.07 4.08 -6.96
N ASN A 62 2.78 3.98 -8.09
CA ASN A 62 2.80 4.97 -9.18
C ASN A 62 3.13 6.42 -8.78
N LYS A 63 3.74 6.63 -7.60
CA LYS A 63 4.26 7.94 -7.23
C LYS A 63 5.46 8.27 -8.10
N GLU A 64 5.24 9.09 -9.11
CA GLU A 64 6.32 9.79 -9.80
C GLU A 64 7.10 10.58 -8.74
N VAL A 65 8.33 10.14 -8.46
CA VAL A 65 9.29 10.93 -7.67
C VAL A 65 9.63 12.15 -8.50
N LEU A 66 8.94 13.26 -8.22
CA LEU A 66 9.33 14.57 -8.73
C LEU A 66 10.81 14.77 -8.38
N PRO A 67 11.70 15.05 -9.36
CA PRO A 67 13.07 15.37 -9.04
C PRO A 67 13.05 16.58 -8.11
N LEU A 68 13.66 16.42 -6.94
CA LEU A 68 13.93 17.55 -6.05
C LEU A 68 14.69 18.58 -6.88
N ALA A 69 14.04 19.70 -7.18
CA ALA A 69 14.72 20.84 -7.76
C ALA A 69 15.84 21.25 -6.80
N MET A 70 17.08 21.10 -7.25
CA MET A 70 18.29 21.62 -6.60
C MET A 70 18.75 22.87 -7.33
#